data_AF-A0A5Q4BIT1-F1
#
_entry.id   AF-A0A5Q4BIT1-F1
#
_cell.length_a   1.000
_cell.length_b   1.000
_cell.length_c   1.000
_cell.angle_alpha   90.00
_cell.angle_beta   90.00
_cell.angle_gamma   90.00
#
_symmetry.space_group_name_H-M   'P 1'
#
loop_
_entity.id
_entity.type
_entity.pdbx_description
1 polymer ?
#
loop_
_entity_poly.entity_id
_entity_poly.type
_entity_poly.pdbx_seq_one_letter_code
_entity_poly.pdbx_strand_id
1 'polypeptide(L)'
;MSRTSDEDIQTGRLPLLQTGSSPVQTMDDSVQPFLDTVSVEPDSPTDPTPVTGSDSGPDEPPEDLLASQQKNGLDGLRARRDRKLRHIQRTFDHQRARIQQYFARRRAEATDEYESGLCDCRLNFLSFRRSLQLELEEIREQEQNGIIVLLEGERIERGAAERWHDGREKKYIQECREEWAQKCPATPFWYEGPGAVSQSAAFSGV
;
A
#
# COMPACT_ATOMS: atom_id res chain seq x y z
N MET A 1 -9.62 86.91 -5.75
CA MET A 1 -10.63 86.28 -6.64
C MET A 1 -10.15 84.87 -6.95
N SER A 2 -11.04 83.89 -6.75
CA SER A 2 -11.13 82.48 -7.25
C SER A 2 -9.88 81.78 -7.80
N ARG A 3 -9.45 80.62 -7.25
CA ARG A 3 -9.83 79.21 -7.60
C ARG A 3 -9.62 78.92 -9.10
N THR A 4 -8.83 77.94 -9.53
CA THR A 4 -8.96 76.46 -9.40
C THR A 4 -7.67 75.75 -9.88
N SER A 5 -7.16 74.70 -9.21
CA SER A 5 -7.17 73.24 -9.63
C SER A 5 -6.17 72.89 -10.74
N ASP A 6 -5.49 71.74 -10.83
CA ASP A 6 -5.39 70.47 -10.08
C ASP A 6 -4.22 69.66 -10.69
N GLU A 7 -3.85 68.54 -10.04
CA GLU A 7 -3.07 67.35 -10.51
C GLU A 7 -1.53 67.43 -10.44
N ASP A 8 -0.87 66.80 -9.46
CA ASP A 8 -0.58 65.36 -9.17
C ASP A 8 0.81 64.92 -9.71
N ILE A 9 1.83 64.86 -8.84
CA ILE A 9 2.39 63.66 -8.15
C ILE A 9 3.18 62.76 -9.14
N GLN A 10 4.48 62.46 -9.03
CA GLN A 10 5.17 61.89 -7.87
C GLN A 10 6.71 61.95 -8.06
N THR A 11 7.41 62.57 -7.12
CA THR A 11 8.85 62.40 -6.85
C THR A 11 9.02 61.44 -5.66
N GLY A 12 10.01 60.54 -5.71
CA GLY A 12 10.36 59.74 -4.54
C GLY A 12 11.63 58.92 -4.70
N ARG A 13 12.75 59.43 -4.16
CA ARG A 13 14.03 58.73 -3.99
C ARG A 13 14.34 58.64 -2.49
N LEU A 14 14.34 57.41 -1.94
CA LEU A 14 15.08 56.85 -0.76
C LEU A 14 14.81 57.45 0.65
N PRO A 15 15.07 56.76 1.80
CA PRO A 15 16.03 55.66 2.02
C PRO A 15 15.62 54.47 2.94
N LEU A 16 16.56 53.52 2.99
CA LEU A 16 16.76 52.34 3.84
C LEU A 16 16.36 52.46 5.33
N LEU A 17 15.62 51.47 5.85
CA LEU A 17 15.62 51.08 7.26
C LEU A 17 15.42 49.56 7.41
N GLN A 18 16.27 48.98 8.25
CA GLN A 18 16.34 47.56 8.61
C GLN A 18 15.05 47.04 9.25
N THR A 19 14.68 45.80 8.95
CA THR A 19 14.04 44.90 9.93
C THR A 19 14.36 43.46 9.54
N GLY A 20 14.85 42.70 10.53
CA GLY A 20 15.43 41.38 10.34
C GLY A 20 14.42 40.37 9.79
N SER A 21 14.84 39.65 8.76
CA SER A 21 14.22 38.38 8.40
C SER A 21 14.55 37.37 9.50
N SER A 22 13.55 37.04 10.30
CA SER A 22 13.56 35.83 11.13
C SER A 22 13.79 34.62 10.21
N PRO A 23 14.61 33.63 10.61
CA PRO A 23 14.98 32.54 9.72
C PRO A 23 13.74 31.70 9.41
N VAL A 24 13.40 31.64 8.13
CA VAL A 24 12.71 30.47 7.58
C VAL A 24 13.64 29.30 7.88
N GLN A 25 13.28 28.49 8.89
CA GLN A 25 13.83 27.14 8.98
C GLN A 25 13.27 26.39 7.76
N THR A 26 13.94 26.54 6.62
CA THR A 26 14.03 25.47 5.65
C THR A 26 14.59 24.30 6.43
N MET A 27 13.73 23.35 6.81
CA MET A 27 14.22 22.02 7.10
C MET A 27 14.98 21.59 5.84
N ASP A 28 16.30 21.53 6.00
CA ASP A 28 17.18 20.72 5.18
C ASP A 28 16.74 19.28 5.39
N ASP A 29 15.62 18.92 4.77
CA ASP A 29 15.37 17.54 4.40
C ASP A 29 16.36 17.27 3.26
N SER A 30 17.57 16.92 3.67
CA SER A 30 18.46 16.07 2.90
C SER A 30 17.72 14.75 2.64
N VAL A 31 16.76 14.80 1.71
CA VAL A 31 16.24 13.66 1.00
C VAL A 31 17.41 13.17 0.17
N GLN A 32 18.19 12.25 0.74
CA GLN A 32 19.07 11.44 -0.10
C GLN A 32 18.19 10.52 -0.94
N PRO A 33 18.22 10.62 -2.28
CA PRO A 33 17.74 9.57 -3.13
C PRO A 33 18.90 8.57 -3.27
N PHE A 34 19.01 7.64 -2.33
CA PHE A 34 19.70 6.39 -2.64
C PHE A 34 18.58 5.43 -3.02
N LEU A 35 18.20 5.33 -4.29
CA LEU A 35 18.90 4.48 -5.27
C LEU A 35 19.52 3.26 -4.59
N ASP A 36 18.66 2.44 -3.99
CA ASP A 36 18.95 1.02 -3.94
C ASP A 36 19.07 0.56 -5.39
N THR A 37 20.32 0.48 -5.82
CA THR A 37 20.77 -0.39 -6.88
C THR A 37 20.16 -1.76 -6.58
N VAL A 38 19.00 -2.05 -7.16
CA VAL A 38 18.58 -3.42 -7.40
C VAL A 38 19.64 -3.95 -8.35
N SER A 39 20.71 -4.50 -7.77
CA SER A 39 21.48 -5.53 -8.42
C SER A 39 20.44 -6.56 -8.81
N VAL A 40 20.07 -6.54 -10.09
CA VAL A 40 19.40 -7.64 -10.76
C VAL A 40 20.42 -8.76 -10.72
N GLU A 41 20.45 -9.46 -9.59
CA GLU A 41 21.01 -10.79 -9.57
C GLU A 41 20.05 -11.60 -10.45
N PRO A 42 20.52 -12.20 -11.55
CA PRO A 42 19.68 -13.05 -12.36
C PRO A 42 19.20 -14.18 -11.45
N ASP A 43 17.88 -14.36 -11.34
CA ASP A 43 17.29 -15.59 -10.85
C ASP A 43 17.92 -16.71 -11.68
N SER A 44 18.97 -17.30 -11.14
CA SER A 44 19.60 -18.47 -11.71
C SER A 44 18.54 -19.57 -11.63
N PRO A 45 18.32 -20.34 -12.71
CA PRO A 45 17.40 -21.45 -12.65
C PRO A 45 17.94 -22.43 -11.63
N THR A 46 17.31 -22.47 -10.45
CA THR A 46 17.56 -23.54 -9.49
C THR A 46 17.10 -24.82 -10.18
N ASP A 47 18.07 -25.60 -10.64
CA ASP A 47 17.88 -26.98 -11.08
C ASP A 47 16.98 -27.68 -10.04
N PRO A 48 15.84 -28.26 -10.44
CA PRO A 48 15.08 -29.08 -9.54
C PRO A 48 15.87 -30.38 -9.36
N THR A 49 16.76 -30.40 -8.36
CA THR A 49 17.25 -31.68 -7.83
C THR A 49 16.04 -32.47 -7.37
N PRO A 50 15.80 -33.68 -7.92
CA PRO A 50 14.70 -34.49 -7.46
C PRO A 50 14.98 -34.86 -6.02
N VAL A 51 14.09 -34.47 -5.12
CA VAL A 51 14.06 -35.00 -3.76
C VAL A 51 13.73 -36.47 -3.90
N THR A 52 14.74 -37.32 -3.80
CA THR A 52 14.62 -38.77 -3.67
C THR A 52 13.98 -39.10 -2.33
N GLY A 53 12.67 -38.92 -2.24
CA GLY A 53 11.83 -39.55 -1.23
C GLY A 53 11.48 -40.94 -1.72
N SER A 54 12.28 -41.93 -1.35
CA SER A 54 11.95 -43.33 -1.53
C SER A 54 10.84 -43.68 -0.55
N ASP A 55 9.62 -43.92 -1.05
CA ASP A 55 8.71 -44.88 -0.43
C ASP A 55 7.98 -45.65 -1.53
N SER A 56 8.11 -46.98 -1.45
CA SER A 56 7.67 -47.93 -2.45
C SER A 56 6.18 -48.21 -2.24
N GLY A 57 5.31 -47.36 -2.79
CA GLY A 57 3.88 -47.63 -2.97
C GLY A 57 3.58 -48.27 -4.33
N PRO A 58 2.36 -48.81 -4.57
CA PRO A 58 1.99 -49.26 -5.91
C PRO A 58 2.22 -48.11 -6.89
N ASP A 59 2.88 -48.37 -8.02
CA ASP A 59 3.19 -47.37 -9.05
C ASP A 59 1.98 -46.46 -9.27
N GLU A 60 2.02 -45.25 -8.71
CA GLU A 60 0.98 -44.26 -8.93
C GLU A 60 0.92 -44.02 -10.44
N PRO A 61 -0.29 -43.98 -11.03
CA PRO A 61 -0.39 -43.72 -12.46
C PRO A 61 0.29 -42.38 -12.77
N PRO A 62 1.01 -42.26 -13.90
CA PRO A 62 1.80 -41.07 -14.23
C PRO A 62 1.02 -39.75 -14.16
N GLU A 63 -0.30 -39.83 -14.34
CA GLU A 63 -1.25 -38.73 -14.28
C GLU A 63 -1.45 -38.20 -12.85
N ASP A 64 -1.46 -39.09 -11.85
CA ASP A 64 -1.60 -38.72 -10.43
C ASP A 64 -0.34 -38.03 -9.92
N LEU A 65 0.84 -38.48 -10.35
CA LEU A 65 2.11 -37.83 -10.06
C LEU A 65 2.18 -36.42 -10.67
N LEU A 66 1.79 -36.29 -11.95
CA LEU A 66 1.75 -34.99 -12.63
C LEU A 66 0.73 -34.05 -11.98
N ALA A 67 -0.46 -34.55 -11.65
CA ALA A 67 -1.49 -33.77 -10.97
C ALA A 67 -1.00 -33.28 -9.61
N SER A 68 -0.35 -34.14 -8.83
CA SER A 68 0.22 -33.80 -7.53
C SER A 68 1.30 -32.73 -7.65
N GLN A 69 2.21 -32.86 -8.62
CA GLN A 69 3.24 -31.85 -8.89
C GLN A 69 2.62 -30.49 -9.25
N GLN A 70 1.67 -30.48 -10.19
CA GLN A 70 1.04 -29.26 -10.66
C GLN A 70 0.21 -28.57 -9.54
N LYS A 71 -0.51 -29.36 -8.72
CA LYS A 71 -1.22 -28.89 -7.51
C LYS A 71 -0.26 -28.26 -6.51
N ASN A 72 0.85 -28.92 -6.19
CA ASN A 72 1.85 -28.39 -5.27
C ASN A 72 2.42 -27.05 -5.75
N GLY A 73 2.68 -26.90 -7.06
CA GLY A 73 3.13 -25.63 -7.62
C GLY A 73 2.06 -24.54 -7.53
N LEU A 74 0.79 -24.88 -7.77
CA LEU A 74 -0.35 -23.96 -7.63
C LEU A 74 -0.54 -23.49 -6.18
N ASP A 75 -0.45 -24.41 -5.23
CA ASP A 75 -0.53 -24.10 -3.79
C ASP A 75 0.65 -23.23 -3.36
N GLY A 76 1.85 -23.47 -3.90
CA GLY A 76 3.01 -22.60 -3.72
C GLY A 76 2.76 -21.17 -4.21
N LEU A 77 2.13 -20.99 -5.37
CA LEU A 77 1.76 -19.67 -5.90
C LEU A 77 0.73 -18.97 -4.99
N ARG A 78 -0.29 -19.69 -4.54
CA ARG A 78 -1.32 -19.16 -3.61
C ARG A 78 -0.72 -18.79 -2.25
N ALA A 79 0.16 -19.62 -1.71
CA ALA A 79 0.87 -19.31 -0.47
C ALA A 79 1.72 -18.04 -0.60
N ARG A 80 2.38 -17.82 -1.74
CA ARG A 80 3.12 -16.58 -2.03
C ARG A 80 2.19 -15.37 -2.09
N ARG A 81 1.03 -15.49 -2.74
CA ARG A 81 -0.01 -14.45 -2.74
C ARG A 81 -0.42 -14.09 -1.33
N ASP A 82 -0.81 -15.08 -0.54
CA ASP A 82 -1.31 -14.86 0.82
C ASP A 82 -0.21 -14.28 1.74
N ARG A 83 1.06 -14.62 1.50
CA ARG A 83 2.19 -13.99 2.18
C ARG A 83 2.32 -12.52 1.80
N LYS A 84 2.20 -12.18 0.52
CA LYS A 84 2.27 -10.78 0.04
C LYS A 84 1.12 -9.94 0.59
N LEU A 85 -0.11 -10.46 0.56
CA LEU A 85 -1.28 -9.74 1.09
C LEU A 85 -1.16 -9.50 2.60
N ARG A 86 -0.72 -10.51 3.37
CA ARG A 86 -0.44 -10.34 4.80
C ARG A 86 0.67 -9.33 5.08
N HIS A 87 1.69 -9.27 4.22
CA HIS A 87 2.75 -8.28 4.36
C HIS A 87 2.22 -6.85 4.14
N ILE A 88 1.43 -6.62 3.08
CA ILE A 88 0.78 -5.33 2.83
C ILE A 88 -0.05 -4.91 4.04
N GLN A 89 -0.94 -5.79 4.52
CA GLN A 89 -1.78 -5.52 5.68
C GLN A 89 -0.96 -5.10 6.91
N ARG A 90 0.09 -5.86 7.26
CA ARG A 90 0.96 -5.53 8.41
C ARG A 90 1.67 -4.19 8.25
N THR A 91 2.11 -3.86 7.05
CA THR A 91 2.77 -2.57 6.77
C THR A 91 1.81 -1.41 7.04
N PHE A 92 0.58 -1.48 6.52
CA PHE A 92 -0.42 -0.44 6.74
C PHE A 92 -0.93 -0.40 8.19
N ASP A 93 -1.09 -1.54 8.86
CA ASP A 93 -1.40 -1.60 10.30
C ASP A 93 -0.33 -0.88 11.12
N HIS A 94 0.94 -1.13 10.82
CA HIS A 94 2.06 -0.47 11.51
C HIS A 94 2.06 1.04 11.27
N GLN A 95 1.81 1.49 10.03
CA GLN A 95 1.71 2.91 9.71
C GLN A 95 0.53 3.57 10.44
N ARG A 96 -0.64 2.94 10.46
CA ARG A 96 -1.81 3.43 11.22
C ARG A 96 -1.50 3.58 12.70
N ALA A 97 -0.87 2.56 13.31
CA ALA A 97 -0.49 2.62 14.72
C ALA A 97 0.47 3.77 15.01
N ARG A 98 1.46 4.02 14.14
CA ARG A 98 2.40 5.15 14.28
C ARG A 98 1.68 6.50 14.17
N ILE A 99 0.78 6.66 13.20
CA ILE A 99 -0.02 7.88 13.04
C ILE A 99 -0.89 8.13 14.27
N GLN A 100 -1.62 7.11 14.75
CA GLN A 100 -2.46 7.21 15.94
C GLN A 100 -1.64 7.59 17.19
N GLN A 101 -0.46 7.00 17.37
CA GLN A 101 0.44 7.35 18.47
C GLN A 101 0.94 8.80 18.36
N TYR A 102 1.30 9.24 17.16
CA TYR A 102 1.73 10.62 16.91
C TYR A 102 0.63 11.63 17.26
N PHE A 103 -0.60 11.40 16.77
CA PHE A 103 -1.73 12.30 17.06
C PHE A 103 -2.22 12.20 18.52
N ALA A 104 -2.11 11.03 19.15
CA ALA A 104 -2.35 10.88 20.58
C ALA A 104 -1.36 11.74 21.40
N ARG A 105 -0.08 11.76 21.02
CA ARG A 105 0.93 12.61 21.65
C ARG A 105 0.62 14.09 21.44
N ARG A 106 0.32 14.52 20.21
CA ARG A 106 -0.03 15.93 19.93
C ARG A 106 -1.24 16.42 20.72
N ARG A 107 -2.27 15.58 20.90
CA ARG A 107 -3.43 15.92 21.75
C ARG A 107 -3.03 16.10 23.22
N ALA A 108 -2.14 15.25 23.72
CA ALA A 108 -1.63 15.36 25.09
C ALA A 108 -0.82 16.65 25.26
N GLU A 109 0.10 16.93 24.34
CA GLU A 109 0.92 18.17 24.34
C GLU A 109 0.04 19.43 24.33
N ALA A 110 -0.96 19.52 23.44
CA ALA A 110 -1.88 20.65 23.41
C ALA A 110 -2.68 20.83 24.72
N THR A 111 -3.03 19.72 25.37
CA THR A 111 -3.74 19.75 26.66
C THR A 111 -2.81 20.22 27.78
N ASP A 112 -1.57 19.71 27.82
CA ASP A 112 -0.55 20.07 28.80
C ASP A 112 -0.15 21.57 28.68
N GLU A 113 -0.03 22.08 27.45
CA GLU A 113 0.20 23.50 27.17
C GLU A 113 -0.93 24.39 27.68
N TYR A 114 -2.19 23.97 27.49
CA TYR A 114 -3.34 24.67 28.05
C TYR A 114 -3.34 24.65 29.59
N GLU A 115 -3.07 23.51 30.21
CA GLU A 115 -3.04 23.38 31.67
C GLU A 115 -1.92 24.21 32.31
N SER A 116 -0.74 24.25 31.67
CA SER A 116 0.37 25.09 32.13
C SER A 116 0.10 26.59 31.96
N GLY A 117 -0.54 27.00 30.86
CA GLY A 117 -0.92 28.41 30.63
C GLY A 117 -2.03 28.92 31.56
N LEU A 118 -2.87 28.04 32.12
CA LEU A 118 -3.90 28.40 33.10
C LEU A 118 -3.33 28.92 34.43
N CYS A 119 -2.10 28.56 34.80
CA CYS A 119 -1.43 29.08 35.99
C CYS A 119 -1.09 30.58 35.87
N ASP A 120 -0.91 31.11 34.65
CA ASP A 120 -0.45 32.50 34.42
C ASP A 120 -1.55 33.47 33.97
N CYS A 121 -2.73 32.99 33.51
CA CYS A 121 -3.72 33.85 32.85
C CYS A 121 -5.17 33.63 33.32
N ARG A 122 -5.53 34.11 34.53
CA ARG A 122 -6.91 34.04 35.08
C ARG A 122 -7.97 34.87 34.33
N LEU A 123 -7.59 35.81 33.45
CA LEU A 123 -8.52 36.78 32.85
C LEU A 123 -9.10 36.38 31.48
N ASN A 124 -8.53 35.39 30.79
CA ASN A 124 -8.95 34.99 29.43
C ASN A 124 -9.44 33.54 29.32
N PHE A 125 -9.92 32.96 30.43
CA PHE A 125 -10.30 31.54 30.53
C PHE A 125 -11.20 31.03 29.38
N LEU A 126 -12.21 31.81 28.96
CA LEU A 126 -13.15 31.39 27.91
C LEU A 126 -12.53 31.39 26.50
N SER A 127 -11.69 32.36 26.18
CA SER A 127 -11.01 32.41 24.87
C SER A 127 -9.93 31.33 24.76
N PHE A 128 -9.17 31.09 25.82
CA PHE A 128 -8.21 29.98 25.87
C PHE A 128 -8.88 28.62 25.72
N ARG A 129 -10.01 28.38 26.40
CA ARG A 129 -10.73 27.10 26.27
C ARG A 129 -11.27 26.88 24.86
N ARG A 130 -11.75 27.94 24.20
CA ARG A 130 -12.20 27.87 22.80
C ARG A 130 -11.03 27.61 21.85
N SER A 131 -9.87 28.20 22.11
CA SER A 131 -8.65 27.95 21.33
C SER A 131 -8.23 26.49 21.40
N LEU A 132 -8.15 25.90 22.60
CA LEU A 132 -7.83 24.49 22.78
C LEU A 132 -8.82 23.58 22.04
N GLN A 133 -10.12 23.89 22.09
CA GLN A 133 -11.14 23.10 21.39
C GLN A 133 -10.91 23.08 19.88
N LEU A 134 -10.64 24.24 19.28
CA LEU A 134 -10.37 24.34 17.85
C LEU A 134 -9.10 23.58 17.45
N GLU A 135 -8.04 23.68 18.26
CA GLU A 135 -6.80 22.96 18.00
C GLU A 135 -6.99 21.44 18.11
N LEU A 136 -7.70 20.95 19.12
CA LEU A 136 -8.00 19.52 19.26
C LEU A 136 -8.89 19.00 18.12
N GLU A 137 -9.82 19.82 17.61
CA GLU A 137 -10.62 19.50 16.43
C GLU A 137 -9.75 19.41 15.17
N GLU A 138 -8.85 20.36 14.95
CA GLU A 138 -7.89 20.34 13.84
C GLU A 138 -7.00 19.08 13.89
N ILE A 139 -6.45 18.75 15.07
CA ILE A 139 -5.62 17.56 15.27
C ILE A 139 -6.40 16.28 14.94
N ARG A 140 -7.69 16.20 15.32
CA ARG A 140 -8.56 15.06 14.99
C ARG A 140 -8.87 14.97 13.50
N GLU A 141 -9.14 16.10 12.85
CA GLU A 141 -9.39 16.15 11.42
C GLU A 141 -8.15 15.69 10.64
N GLN A 142 -6.96 16.17 11.01
CA GLN A 142 -5.69 15.74 10.43
C GLN A 142 -5.45 14.23 10.62
N GLU A 143 -5.71 13.69 11.82
CA GLU A 143 -5.61 12.25 12.07
C GLU A 143 -6.55 11.47 11.16
N GLN A 144 -7.82 11.87 11.08
CA GLN A 144 -8.83 11.18 10.29
C GLN A 144 -8.49 11.21 8.79
N ASN A 145 -8.05 12.35 8.28
CA ASN A 145 -7.60 12.50 6.89
C ASN A 145 -6.39 11.59 6.60
N GLY A 146 -5.40 11.55 7.50
CA GLY A 146 -4.26 10.65 7.39
C GLY A 146 -4.65 9.17 7.36
N ILE A 147 -5.59 8.77 8.23
CA ILE A 147 -6.10 7.40 8.25
C ILE A 147 -6.85 7.05 6.96
N ILE A 148 -7.67 7.96 6.41
CA ILE A 148 -8.36 7.75 5.13
C ILE A 148 -7.36 7.48 4.00
N VAL A 149 -6.29 8.28 3.91
CA VAL A 149 -5.24 8.10 2.91
C VAL A 149 -4.57 6.73 3.05
N LEU A 150 -4.26 6.31 4.28
CA LEU A 150 -3.67 4.98 4.51
C LEU A 150 -4.61 3.83 4.13
N LEU A 151 -5.90 3.94 4.43
CA LEU A 151 -6.89 2.92 4.05
C LEU A 151 -7.01 2.80 2.52
N GLU A 152 -7.01 3.94 1.83
CA GLU A 152 -7.07 3.96 0.37
C GLU A 152 -5.78 3.41 -0.25
N GLY A 153 -4.61 3.74 0.32
CA GLY A 153 -3.33 3.16 -0.07
C GLY A 153 -3.32 1.64 0.07
N GLU A 154 -3.80 1.11 1.21
CA GLU A 154 -3.90 -0.34 1.43
C GLU A 154 -4.78 -1.00 0.38
N ARG A 155 -5.95 -0.40 0.09
CA ARG A 155 -6.89 -0.90 -0.91
C ARG A 155 -6.24 -1.00 -2.29
N ILE A 156 -5.52 0.04 -2.70
CA ILE A 156 -4.86 0.09 -4.02
C ILE A 156 -3.75 -0.96 -4.11
N GLU A 157 -2.86 -1.02 -3.12
CA GLU A 157 -1.72 -1.96 -3.12
C GLU A 157 -2.20 -3.40 -3.06
N ARG A 158 -3.16 -3.69 -2.19
CA ARG A 158 -3.76 -5.02 -2.07
C ARG A 158 -4.41 -5.44 -3.39
N GLY A 159 -5.22 -4.56 -3.98
CA GLY A 159 -5.89 -4.84 -5.26
C GLY A 159 -4.89 -5.04 -6.41
N ALA A 160 -3.78 -4.29 -6.42
CA ALA A 160 -2.72 -4.49 -7.41
C ALA A 160 -2.04 -5.86 -7.25
N ALA A 161 -1.72 -6.25 -6.02
CA ALA A 161 -1.13 -7.55 -5.72
C ALA A 161 -2.07 -8.71 -6.07
N GLU A 162 -3.36 -8.62 -5.73
CA GLU A 162 -4.37 -9.61 -6.08
C GLU A 162 -4.44 -9.81 -7.60
N ARG A 163 -4.60 -8.74 -8.38
CA ARG A 163 -4.65 -8.82 -9.85
C ARG A 163 -3.38 -9.43 -10.47
N TRP A 164 -2.22 -9.07 -9.94
CA TRP A 164 -0.94 -9.61 -10.42
C TRP A 164 -0.85 -11.13 -10.17
N HIS A 165 -1.24 -11.58 -8.98
CA HIS A 165 -1.25 -13.00 -8.63
C HIS A 165 -2.31 -13.78 -9.41
N ASP A 166 -3.51 -13.22 -9.61
CA ASP A 166 -4.56 -13.84 -10.42
C ASP A 166 -4.10 -14.06 -11.87
N GLY A 167 -3.42 -13.07 -12.45
CA GLY A 167 -2.84 -13.20 -13.79
C GLY A 167 -1.80 -14.33 -13.86
N ARG A 168 -0.95 -14.44 -12.83
CA ARG A 168 0.07 -15.49 -12.74
C ARG A 168 -0.53 -16.88 -12.54
N GLU A 169 -1.55 -16.99 -11.70
CA GLU A 169 -2.29 -18.24 -11.47
C GLU A 169 -2.97 -18.73 -12.75
N LYS A 170 -3.67 -17.84 -13.48
CA LYS A 170 -4.28 -18.18 -14.77
C LYS A 170 -3.26 -18.67 -15.79
N LYS A 171 -2.11 -18.00 -15.89
CA LYS A 171 -1.03 -18.40 -16.79
C LYS A 171 -0.47 -19.78 -16.42
N TYR A 172 -0.23 -20.02 -15.13
CA TYR A 172 0.26 -21.31 -14.64
C TYR A 172 -0.73 -22.45 -14.93
N ILE A 173 -2.03 -22.24 -14.69
CA ILE A 173 -3.06 -23.24 -14.99
C ILE A 173 -3.11 -23.54 -16.49
N GLN A 174 -2.91 -22.54 -17.35
CA GLN A 174 -2.86 -22.72 -18.80
C GLN A 174 -1.64 -23.57 -19.22
N GLU A 175 -0.45 -23.27 -18.67
CA GLU A 175 0.77 -24.07 -18.90
C GLU A 175 0.58 -25.52 -18.43
N CYS A 176 -0.01 -25.71 -17.24
CA CYS A 176 -0.34 -27.04 -16.72
C CYS A 176 -1.31 -27.80 -17.63
N ARG A 177 -2.31 -27.11 -18.21
CA ARG A 177 -3.28 -27.70 -19.15
C ARG A 177 -2.60 -28.16 -20.44
N GLU A 178 -1.68 -27.36 -20.98
CA GLU A 178 -0.93 -27.70 -22.19
C GLU A 178 -0.01 -28.90 -21.96
N GLU A 179 0.70 -28.91 -20.82
CA GLU A 179 1.52 -30.05 -20.41
C GLU A 179 0.67 -31.31 -20.19
N TRP A 180 -0.49 -31.16 -19.56
CA TRP A 180 -1.43 -32.26 -19.34
C TRP A 180 -1.92 -32.86 -20.64
N ALA A 181 -2.32 -32.03 -21.60
CA ALA A 181 -2.77 -32.49 -22.91
C ALA A 181 -1.67 -33.25 -23.68
N GLN A 182 -0.40 -32.94 -23.44
CA GLN A 182 0.73 -33.65 -24.04
C GLN A 182 1.04 -34.98 -23.36
N LYS A 183 1.02 -35.00 -22.02
CA LYS A 183 1.42 -36.19 -21.23
C LYS A 183 0.28 -37.18 -20.99
N CYS A 184 -0.95 -36.68 -20.90
CA CYS A 184 -2.15 -37.42 -20.51
C CYS A 184 -3.34 -37.11 -21.47
N PRO A 185 -3.21 -37.35 -22.79
CA PRO A 185 -4.18 -36.88 -23.78
C PRO A 185 -5.57 -37.53 -23.68
N ALA A 186 -5.66 -38.73 -23.11
CA ALA A 186 -6.92 -39.46 -22.94
C ALA A 186 -7.63 -39.13 -21.61
N THR A 187 -6.99 -38.34 -20.74
CA THR A 187 -7.45 -38.11 -19.37
C THR A 187 -7.88 -36.66 -19.21
N PRO A 188 -9.07 -36.40 -18.66
CA PRO A 188 -9.54 -35.05 -18.39
C PRO A 188 -8.54 -34.28 -17.52
N PHE A 189 -8.41 -32.98 -17.77
CA PHE A 189 -7.53 -32.13 -16.97
C PHE A 189 -8.01 -32.10 -15.52
N TRP A 190 -7.14 -32.44 -14.57
CA TRP A 190 -7.49 -32.55 -13.15
C TRP A 190 -8.10 -31.29 -12.52
N TYR A 191 -7.84 -30.11 -13.10
CA TYR A 191 -8.39 -28.83 -12.64
C TYR A 191 -9.86 -28.63 -13.07
N GLU A 192 -10.29 -29.34 -14.11
CA GLU A 192 -11.68 -29.37 -14.53
C GLU A 192 -12.42 -30.35 -13.63
N GLY A 193 -13.27 -29.84 -12.75
CA GLY A 193 -14.09 -30.69 -11.89
C GLY A 193 -14.94 -31.66 -12.72
N PRO A 194 -15.45 -32.76 -12.11
CA PRO A 194 -16.14 -33.85 -12.80
C PRO A 194 -17.41 -33.46 -13.62
N GLY A 195 -17.80 -32.18 -13.63
CA GLY A 195 -18.90 -31.64 -14.45
C GLY A 195 -18.53 -31.08 -15.83
N ALA A 196 -17.23 -30.97 -16.18
CA ALA A 196 -16.82 -30.33 -17.44
C ALA A 196 -16.99 -31.21 -18.69
N VAL A 197 -17.07 -32.55 -18.52
CA VAL A 197 -17.03 -33.51 -19.63
C VAL A 197 -18.41 -33.70 -20.32
N SER A 198 -19.51 -33.17 -19.76
CA SER A 198 -20.87 -33.42 -20.27
C SER A 198 -21.36 -32.47 -21.38
N GLN A 199 -20.62 -31.43 -21.78
CA GLN A 199 -21.12 -30.44 -22.76
C GLN A 199 -20.62 -30.61 -24.20
N SER A 200 -19.64 -31.48 -24.45
CA SER A 200 -19.11 -31.69 -25.81
C SER A 200 -19.86 -32.77 -26.62
N ALA A 201 -20.75 -33.55 -26.01
CA ALA A 201 -21.41 -34.68 -26.67
C ALA A 201 -22.82 -34.37 -27.22
N ALA A 202 -23.31 -33.13 -27.11
CA ALA A 202 -24.68 -32.75 -27.51
C ALA A 202 -24.77 -32.04 -28.88
N PHE A 203 -23.69 -31.95 -29.65
CA PHE A 203 -23.67 -31.40 -31.01
C PHE A 203 -23.20 -32.44 -32.03
N SER A 204 -23.96 -33.52 -32.18
CA SER A 204 -23.94 -34.37 -33.38
C SER A 204 -25.27 -35.08 -33.48
N GLY A 205 -26.20 -34.43 -34.16
CA GLY A 205 -27.54 -34.94 -34.45
C GLY A 205 -28.21 -34.05 -35.47
N VAL A 206 -27.79 -34.18 -36.73
CA VAL A 206 -28.60 -33.85 -37.91
C VAL A 206 -29.07 -35.16 -38.50
#